data_AF-A0A662RVM6-F1
#
_entry.id   AF-A0A662RVM6-F1
#
_cell.length_a   1.000
_cell.length_b   1.000
_cell.length_c   1.000
_cell.angle_alpha   90.00
_cell.angle_beta   90.00
_cell.angle_gamma   90.00
#
_symmetry.space_group_name_H-M   'P 1'
#
loop_
_entity.id
_entity.type
_entity.pdbx_description
1 polymer ?
#
loop_
_entity_poly.entity_id
_entity_poly.type
_entity_poly.pdbx_seq_one_letter_code
_entity_poly.pdbx_strand_id
1 'polypeptide(L)'
;MRIILMMMALILLITATIMSVNARTGLGDADGDCVPDALDVDADGDGMPNMYEVFKGTDPLVRDIFTDAIMGVADAAANLSDVVEIE
;
A
#
# COMPACT_ATOMS: atom_id res chain seq x y z
N MET A 1 13.53 29.25 -22.88
CA MET A 1 13.67 27.80 -22.64
C MET A 1 13.99 27.45 -21.19
N ARG A 2 15.02 28.07 -20.56
CA ARG A 2 15.36 27.81 -19.13
C ARG A 2 14.27 28.20 -18.12
N ILE A 3 13.59 29.33 -18.33
CA ILE A 3 12.51 29.80 -17.43
C ILE A 3 11.25 28.92 -17.52
N ILE A 4 10.85 28.53 -18.74
CA ILE A 4 9.71 27.61 -18.95
C ILE A 4 9.99 26.25 -18.30
N LEU A 5 11.21 25.73 -18.44
CA LEU A 5 11.64 24.50 -17.76
C LEU A 5 11.57 24.63 -16.22
N MET A 6 11.99 25.77 -15.66
CA MET A 6 11.89 26.03 -14.23
C MET A 6 10.43 26.17 -13.75
N MET A 7 9.57 26.81 -14.54
CA MET A 7 8.14 26.95 -14.22
C MET A 7 7.39 25.62 -14.28
N MET A 8 7.65 24.76 -15.27
CA MET A 8 7.05 23.42 -15.33
C MET A 8 7.52 22.53 -14.17
N ALA A 9 8.78 22.64 -13.74
CA ALA A 9 9.29 21.93 -12.57
C ALA A 9 8.63 22.40 -11.26
N LEU A 10 8.39 23.71 -11.11
CA LEU A 10 7.67 24.27 -9.95
C LEU A 10 6.20 23.85 -9.94
N ILE A 11 5.53 23.85 -11.10
CA ILE A 11 4.13 23.39 -11.22
C ILE A 11 4.02 21.92 -10.81
N LEU A 12 4.93 21.07 -11.30
CA LEU A 12 4.98 19.65 -10.95
C LEU A 12 5.22 19.45 -9.44
N LEU A 13 6.13 20.23 -8.86
CA LEU A 13 6.40 20.21 -7.42
C LEU A 13 5.17 20.62 -6.59
N ILE A 14 4.49 21.71 -6.98
CA ILE A 14 3.29 22.21 -6.30
C ILE A 14 2.15 21.19 -6.41
N THR A 15 1.90 20.60 -7.59
CA THR A 15 0.87 19.59 -7.77
C THR A 15 1.13 18.34 -6.94
N ALA A 16 2.38 17.87 -6.88
CA ALA A 16 2.77 16.72 -6.05
C ALA A 16 2.56 16.98 -4.55
N THR A 17 2.76 18.22 -4.09
CA THR A 17 2.55 18.56 -2.67
C THR A 17 1.09 18.75 -2.27
N ILE A 18 0.21 19.17 -3.19
CA ILE A 18 -1.22 19.39 -2.89
C ILE A 18 -1.99 18.06 -2.80
N MET A 19 -1.57 17.04 -3.56
CA MET A 19 -2.24 15.73 -3.55
C MET A 19 -2.09 14.96 -2.22
N SER A 20 -1.09 15.28 -1.39
CA SER A 20 -0.82 14.63 -0.09
C SER A 20 -1.64 15.18 1.11
N VAL A 21 -2.40 16.27 0.94
CA VAL A 21 -3.18 16.87 2.04
C VAL A 21 -4.43 16.03 2.39
N ASN A 22 -4.90 15.18 1.47
CA ASN A 22 -6.13 14.38 1.64
C ASN A 22 -5.95 13.19 2.61
N ALA A 23 -4.74 12.65 2.78
CA ALA A 23 -4.45 11.59 3.75
C ALA A 23 -4.65 12.02 5.23
N ARG A 24 -4.76 13.32 5.50
CA ARG A 24 -4.99 13.87 6.86
C ARG A 24 -6.46 14.23 7.15
N THR A 25 -7.37 14.10 6.20
CA THR A 25 -8.79 14.50 6.38
C THR A 25 -9.71 13.36 6.82
N GLY A 26 -9.16 12.20 7.21
CA GLY A 26 -9.94 11.09 7.75
C GLY A 26 -10.61 10.20 6.70
N LEU A 27 -10.20 10.31 5.42
CA LEU A 27 -10.67 9.44 4.34
C LEU A 27 -9.75 8.25 4.04
N GLY A 28 -8.59 8.16 4.70
CA GLY A 28 -7.60 7.11 4.43
C GLY A 28 -6.93 7.26 3.04
N ASP A 29 -5.70 6.78 2.93
CA ASP A 29 -4.87 6.78 1.70
C ASP A 29 -3.73 5.79 1.98
N ALA A 30 -4.06 4.49 1.93
CA ALA A 30 -3.21 3.40 2.42
C ALA A 30 -2.01 3.12 1.50
N ASP A 31 -2.12 3.38 0.20
CA ASP A 31 -1.04 3.21 -0.77
C ASP A 31 -0.33 4.54 -1.17
N GLY A 32 -0.94 5.69 -0.89
CA GLY A 32 -0.37 7.00 -1.17
C GLY A 32 -0.50 7.44 -2.63
N ASP A 33 -1.39 6.84 -3.41
CA ASP A 33 -1.61 7.15 -4.83
C ASP A 33 -2.51 8.38 -5.06
N CYS A 34 -3.00 8.96 -3.95
CA CYS A 34 -3.87 10.14 -3.90
C CYS A 34 -5.34 9.86 -4.27
N VAL A 35 -5.77 8.61 -4.25
CA VAL A 35 -7.16 8.15 -4.24
C VAL A 35 -7.55 7.82 -2.79
N PRO A 36 -8.71 8.29 -2.30
CA PRO A 36 -9.17 7.88 -0.97
C PRO A 36 -9.47 6.37 -0.91
N ASP A 37 -9.11 5.69 0.18
CA ASP A 37 -9.34 4.24 0.39
C ASP A 37 -10.78 3.80 0.05
N ALA A 38 -11.76 4.65 0.36
CA ALA A 38 -13.18 4.39 0.10
C ALA A 38 -13.59 4.45 -1.38
N LEU A 39 -12.79 5.07 -2.23
CA LEU A 39 -12.99 5.22 -3.68
C LEU A 39 -11.97 4.42 -4.49
N ASP A 40 -10.96 3.86 -3.85
CA ASP A 40 -9.98 3.01 -4.50
C ASP A 40 -10.54 1.59 -4.74
N VAL A 41 -10.14 1.02 -5.88
CA VAL A 41 -10.39 -0.38 -6.23
C VAL A 41 -9.37 -1.30 -5.57
N ASP A 42 -8.18 -0.81 -5.24
CA ASP A 42 -7.03 -1.50 -4.65
C ASP A 42 -6.36 -0.54 -3.66
N ALA A 43 -6.93 -0.41 -2.45
CA ALA A 43 -6.63 0.72 -1.56
C ALA A 43 -5.22 0.68 -0.95
N ASP A 44 -4.59 -0.49 -0.89
CA ASP A 44 -3.22 -0.65 -0.38
C ASP A 44 -2.16 -0.86 -1.49
N GLY A 45 -2.63 -0.89 -2.75
CA GLY A 45 -1.83 -0.91 -3.96
C GLY A 45 -1.02 -2.20 -4.12
N ASP A 46 -1.53 -3.33 -3.63
CA ASP A 46 -0.86 -4.62 -3.65
C ASP A 46 -1.12 -5.44 -4.93
N GLY A 47 -2.05 -4.97 -5.77
CA GLY A 47 -2.47 -5.61 -7.01
C GLY A 47 -3.68 -6.54 -6.87
N MET A 48 -4.30 -6.63 -5.70
CA MET A 48 -5.56 -7.33 -5.44
C MET A 48 -6.70 -6.31 -5.28
N PRO A 49 -7.86 -6.53 -5.95
CA PRO A 49 -8.99 -5.64 -5.75
C PRO A 49 -9.60 -5.80 -4.34
N ASN A 50 -9.97 -4.69 -3.71
CA ASN A 50 -10.65 -4.63 -2.41
C ASN A 50 -11.85 -5.60 -2.32
N MET A 51 -12.62 -5.75 -3.41
CA MET A 51 -13.75 -6.68 -3.46
C MET A 51 -13.34 -8.15 -3.34
N TYR A 52 -12.20 -8.51 -3.92
CA TYR A 52 -11.65 -9.86 -3.85
C TYR A 52 -11.16 -10.16 -2.44
N GLU A 53 -10.50 -9.20 -1.80
CA GLU A 53 -10.00 -9.30 -0.43
C GLU A 53 -11.12 -9.41 0.60
N VAL A 54 -12.16 -8.56 0.51
CA VAL A 54 -13.36 -8.68 1.34
C VAL A 54 -14.03 -10.05 1.16
N PHE A 55 -14.04 -10.58 -0.07
CA PHE A 55 -14.58 -11.91 -0.33
C PHE A 55 -13.71 -13.04 0.27
N LYS A 56 -12.39 -12.85 0.30
CA LYS A 56 -11.43 -13.76 0.94
C LYS A 56 -11.36 -13.61 2.45
N GLY A 57 -11.88 -12.51 2.99
CA GLY A 57 -11.79 -12.17 4.40
C GLY A 57 -10.44 -11.58 4.81
N THR A 58 -9.66 -11.05 3.85
CA THR A 58 -8.47 -10.24 4.11
C THR A 58 -8.85 -8.76 4.31
N ASP A 59 -7.88 -7.94 4.72
CA ASP A 59 -8.10 -6.51 5.03
C ASP A 59 -7.67 -5.65 3.83
N PRO A 60 -8.60 -4.97 3.12
CA PRO A 60 -8.31 -4.19 1.90
C PRO A 60 -7.39 -2.98 2.09
N LEU A 61 -7.02 -2.67 3.34
CA LEU A 61 -6.12 -1.56 3.68
C LEU A 61 -4.72 -2.06 4.05
N VAL A 62 -4.48 -3.36 3.95
CA VAL A 62 -3.25 -4.01 4.42
C VAL A 62 -2.64 -4.78 3.28
N ARG A 63 -1.56 -4.21 2.73
CA ARG A 63 -0.81 -4.80 1.62
C ARG A 63 -0.55 -6.28 1.85
N ASP A 64 -1.28 -7.11 1.12
CA ASP A 64 -1.10 -8.54 1.04
C ASP A 64 -0.19 -8.83 -0.16
N ILE A 65 1.12 -8.89 0.12
CA ILE A 65 2.02 -9.54 -0.83
C ILE A 65 1.47 -10.95 -1.02
N PHE A 66 1.07 -11.32 -2.25
CA PHE A 66 0.78 -12.70 -2.62
C PHE A 66 1.86 -13.61 -2.03
N THR A 67 1.62 -14.16 -0.83
CA THR A 67 2.65 -14.84 -0.02
C THR A 67 2.75 -16.29 -0.50
N ASP A 68 2.91 -16.42 -1.80
CA ASP A 68 3.04 -17.65 -2.57
C ASP A 68 4.30 -17.60 -3.45
N ALA A 69 4.68 -16.43 -3.97
CA ALA A 69 5.69 -16.40 -5.03
C ALA A 69 7.04 -15.76 -4.68
N ILE A 70 7.13 -14.81 -3.73
CA ILE A 70 8.41 -14.17 -3.38
C ILE A 70 8.50 -13.95 -1.86
N MET A 71 9.21 -14.88 -1.21
CA MET A 71 9.63 -14.91 0.21
C MET A 71 8.66 -15.56 1.21
N GLY A 72 8.49 -16.88 1.08
CA GLY A 72 8.14 -17.79 2.18
C GLY A 72 9.20 -17.85 3.30
N VAL A 73 9.54 -16.70 3.89
CA VAL A 73 10.46 -16.58 5.03
C VAL A 73 9.78 -15.93 6.25
N ALA A 74 8.57 -15.37 6.11
CA ALA A 74 7.88 -14.71 7.23
C ALA A 74 7.12 -15.68 8.17
N ASP A 75 6.58 -16.79 7.66
CA ASP A 75 5.86 -17.81 8.46
C ASP A 75 6.82 -18.79 9.17
N ALA A 76 7.91 -19.19 8.51
CA ALA A 76 8.84 -20.19 9.05
C ALA A 76 9.55 -19.79 10.35
N ALA A 77 9.55 -18.50 10.73
CA ALA A 77 10.11 -18.04 12.01
C ALA A 77 9.16 -18.26 13.20
N ALA A 78 7.85 -18.47 12.97
CA ALA A 78 6.88 -18.61 14.05
C ALA A 78 6.74 -20.05 14.58
N ASN A 79 7.28 -21.05 13.86
CA ASN A 79 7.09 -22.47 14.21
C ASN A 79 8.40 -23.19 14.63
N LEU A 80 9.44 -22.44 14.98
CA LEU A 80 10.69 -23.01 15.50
C LEU A 80 10.75 -23.08 17.04
N SER A 81 9.70 -22.64 17.75
CA SER A 81 9.61 -22.78 19.21
C SER A 81 9.11 -24.15 19.67
N ASP A 82 8.47 -24.94 18.79
CA ASP A 82 7.71 -26.12 19.20
C ASP A 82 8.40 -27.47 18.89
N VAL A 83 9.64 -27.47 18.37
CA VAL A 83 10.30 -28.71 17.87
C VAL A 83 11.52 -29.17 18.68
N VAL A 84 11.90 -28.54 19.79
CA VAL A 84 12.99 -29.07 20.66
C VAL A 84 12.65 -29.00 22.15
N GLU A 85 11.62 -29.71 22.57
CA GLU A 85 11.61 -30.43 23.85
C GLU A 85 11.17 -31.87 23.58
N ILE A 86 12.14 -32.71 23.22
CA ILE A 86 11.97 -34.17 23.26
C ILE A 86 12.86 -34.66 24.40
N GLU A 87 12.26 -35.44 25.30
CA GLU A 87 12.91 -36.14 26.43
C GLU A 87 14.22 -36.86 26.07
#